data_AF-A0A7R9UMI3-F1
#
_entry.id   AF-A0A7R9UMI3-F1
#
_cell.length_a   1.000
_cell.length_b   1.000
_cell.length_c   1.000
_cell.angle_alpha   90.00
_cell.angle_beta   90.00
_cell.angle_gamma   90.00
#
_symmetry.space_group_name_H-M   'P 1'
#
loop_
_entity.id
_entity.type
_entity.pdbx_description
1 polymer ?
#
loop_
_entity_poly.entity_id
_entity_poly.type
_entity_poly.pdbx_seq_one_letter_code
_entity_poly.pdbx_strand_id
1 'polypeptide(L)'
;EVEAGFSQLLLTIAADGAAPLGVRQAAAVYFKNVVRQRWSDDERPISAADKEAVKGALLALMVSVPELVQRQLSEALTMISAHDFPERWPSLMPHLVGQLGSAASVPDLALLLALLQTAHAMFKPYRHEFKSDELLTKMKYVLGHLQAPLLQLSAMLVSAFEA
;
A
#
# COMPACT_ATOMS: atom_id res chain seq x y z
N GLU A 1 19.13 -14.79 0.77
CA GLU A 1 18.44 -13.53 1.12
C GLU A 1 18.81 -12.36 0.21
N VAL A 2 20.06 -12.18 -0.24
CA VAL A 2 20.50 -11.04 -1.09
C VAL A 2 20.27 -11.28 -2.60
N GLU A 3 19.82 -12.46 -2.98
CA GLU A 3 19.59 -12.82 -4.38
C GLU A 3 18.45 -12.00 -5.01
N ALA A 4 18.63 -11.65 -6.29
CA ALA A 4 17.62 -10.96 -7.08
C ALA A 4 16.34 -11.81 -7.17
N GLY A 5 15.18 -11.16 -7.09
CA GLY A 5 13.88 -11.84 -7.13
C GLY A 5 13.43 -12.43 -5.79
N PHE A 6 14.25 -12.44 -4.75
CA PHE A 6 13.87 -13.00 -3.44
C PHE A 6 12.67 -12.27 -2.82
N SER A 7 12.64 -10.93 -2.86
CA SER A 7 11.50 -10.14 -2.38
C SER A 7 10.22 -10.41 -3.17
N GLN A 8 10.35 -10.67 -4.48
CA GLN A 8 9.22 -11.01 -5.35
C GLN A 8 8.66 -12.39 -4.99
N LEU A 9 9.54 -13.38 -4.78
CA LEU A 9 9.16 -14.73 -4.38
C LEU A 9 8.36 -14.73 -3.06
N LEU A 10 8.77 -13.93 -2.09
CA LEU A 10 8.02 -13.79 -0.82
C LEU A 10 6.62 -13.23 -1.05
N LEU A 11 6.47 -12.25 -1.94
CA LEU A 11 5.15 -11.73 -2.33
C LEU A 11 4.32 -12.78 -3.06
N THR A 12 4.92 -13.57 -3.95
CA THR A 12 4.23 -14.69 -4.63
C THR A 12 3.70 -15.71 -3.63
N ILE A 13 4.50 -16.11 -2.63
CA ILE A 13 4.08 -17.06 -1.59
C ILE A 13 2.98 -16.44 -0.70
N ALA A 14 3.08 -15.16 -0.35
CA ALA A 14 2.04 -14.48 0.42
C ALA A 14 0.69 -14.43 -0.34
N ALA A 15 0.76 -14.27 -1.66
CA ALA A 15 -0.38 -14.23 -2.55
C ALA A 15 -1.00 -15.60 -2.86
N ASP A 16 -0.23 -16.69 -2.76
CA ASP A 16 -0.65 -18.03 -3.15
C ASP A 16 -1.86 -18.53 -2.34
N GLY A 17 -3.02 -18.60 -3.00
CA GLY A 17 -4.27 -19.09 -2.42
C GLY A 17 -4.26 -20.58 -2.09
N ALA A 18 -3.37 -21.37 -2.69
CA ALA A 18 -3.24 -22.81 -2.42
C ALA A 18 -2.38 -23.09 -1.18
N ALA A 19 -1.52 -22.15 -0.78
CA ALA A 19 -0.67 -22.29 0.38
C ALA A 19 -1.45 -22.14 1.71
N PRO A 20 -1.10 -22.89 2.77
CA PRO A 20 -1.69 -22.72 4.09
C PRO A 20 -1.54 -21.28 4.60
N LEU A 21 -2.55 -20.75 5.29
CA LEU A 21 -2.55 -19.36 5.77
C LEU A 21 -1.31 -19.02 6.62
N GLY A 22 -0.84 -19.95 7.46
CA GLY A 22 0.37 -19.75 8.26
C GLY A 22 1.64 -19.56 7.40
N VAL A 23 1.75 -20.26 6.27
CA VAL A 23 2.88 -20.11 5.34
C VAL A 23 2.83 -18.74 4.65
N ARG A 24 1.63 -18.35 4.20
CA ARG A 24 1.41 -17.04 3.55
C ARG A 24 1.72 -15.89 4.50
N GLN A 25 1.26 -16.00 5.75
CA GLN A 25 1.53 -15.00 6.79
C GLN A 25 3.03 -14.95 7.11
N ALA A 26 3.70 -16.10 7.27
CA ALA A 26 5.14 -16.15 7.52
C ALA A 26 5.93 -15.49 6.37
N ALA A 27 5.56 -15.74 5.12
CA ALA A 27 6.16 -15.09 3.96
C ALA A 27 5.97 -13.56 3.99
N ALA A 28 4.77 -13.08 4.35
CA ALA A 28 4.51 -11.65 4.46
C ALA A 28 5.25 -10.98 5.63
N VAL A 29 5.36 -11.66 6.79
CA VAL A 29 6.18 -11.21 7.92
C VAL A 29 7.65 -11.11 7.50
N TYR A 30 8.15 -12.12 6.80
CA TYR A 30 9.52 -12.14 6.32
C TYR A 30 9.76 -11.01 5.31
N PHE A 31 8.87 -10.85 4.33
CA PHE A 31 8.92 -9.76 3.35
C PHE A 31 9.00 -8.39 4.04
N LYS A 32 8.13 -8.15 5.02
CA LYS A 32 8.15 -6.92 5.81
C LYS A 32 9.52 -6.69 6.48
N ASN A 33 10.12 -7.73 7.06
CA ASN A 33 11.43 -7.62 7.69
C ASN A 33 12.54 -7.32 6.68
N VAL A 34 12.48 -7.92 5.49
CA VAL A 34 13.39 -7.61 4.37
C VAL A 34 13.27 -6.15 3.96
N VAL A 35 12.05 -5.63 3.79
CA VAL A 35 11.81 -4.21 3.49
C VAL A 35 12.40 -3.33 4.58
N ARG A 36 12.11 -3.61 5.86
CA ARG A 36 12.62 -2.84 7.00
C ARG A 36 14.15 -2.75 7.01
N GLN A 37 14.81 -3.87 6.72
CA GLN A 37 16.27 -3.97 6.82
C GLN A 37 16.98 -3.43 5.58
N ARG A 38 16.38 -3.57 4.39
CA ARG A 38 17.12 -3.46 3.12
C ARG A 38 16.53 -2.51 2.09
N TRP A 39 15.39 -1.87 2.36
CA TRP A 39 14.79 -0.95 1.39
C TRP A 39 15.64 0.32 1.19
N SER A 40 16.23 0.86 2.25
CA SER A 40 17.10 2.04 2.21
C SER A 40 18.53 1.75 2.67
N ASP A 41 18.93 0.47 2.69
CA ASP A 41 20.27 0.06 3.09
C ASP A 41 21.29 0.25 1.97
N ASP A 42 22.49 0.70 2.31
CA ASP A 42 23.56 0.95 1.35
C ASP A 42 24.46 -0.28 1.16
N GLU A 43 24.59 -1.15 2.18
CA GLU A 43 25.49 -2.30 2.12
C GLU A 43 24.91 -3.46 1.30
N ARG A 44 23.63 -3.79 1.54
CA ARG A 44 22.95 -4.92 0.89
C ARG A 44 21.54 -4.54 0.43
N PRO A 45 21.37 -3.52 -0.42
CA PRO A 45 20.07 -3.06 -0.87
C PRO A 45 19.27 -4.15 -1.58
N ILE A 46 17.95 -3.99 -1.59
CA ILE A 46 17.09 -4.63 -2.58
C ILE A 46 17.38 -4.00 -3.95
N SER A 47 17.52 -4.83 -4.99
CA SER A 47 17.82 -4.36 -6.34
C SER A 47 16.75 -3.39 -6.85
N ALA A 48 17.12 -2.43 -7.70
CA ALA A 48 16.17 -1.47 -8.27
C ALA A 48 15.03 -2.16 -9.05
N ALA A 49 15.35 -3.23 -9.79
CA ALA A 49 14.37 -4.03 -10.51
C ALA A 49 13.38 -4.71 -9.54
N ASP A 50 13.86 -5.28 -8.43
CA ASP A 50 12.99 -5.87 -7.41
C ASP A 50 12.12 -4.82 -6.72
N LYS A 51 12.65 -3.62 -6.45
CA LYS A 51 11.85 -2.54 -5.86
C LYS A 51 10.68 -2.16 -6.75
N GLU A 52 10.91 -1.99 -8.05
CA GLU A 52 9.83 -1.66 -8.99
C GLU A 52 8.82 -2.81 -9.14
N ALA A 53 9.27 -4.06 -9.18
CA ALA A 53 8.38 -5.22 -9.19
C ALA A 53 7.52 -5.30 -7.92
N VAL A 54 8.13 -5.06 -6.75
CA VAL A 54 7.43 -5.00 -5.46
C VAL A 54 6.38 -3.89 -5.46
N LYS A 55 6.74 -2.67 -5.89
CA LYS A 55 5.81 -1.53 -5.99
C LYS A 55 4.61 -1.87 -6.90
N GLY A 56 4.87 -2.51 -8.04
CA GLY A 56 3.82 -2.92 -8.98
C GLY A 56 2.85 -3.97 -8.40
N ALA A 57 3.37 -4.93 -7.64
CA ALA A 57 2.55 -6.01 -7.08
C ALA A 57 1.81 -5.61 -5.79
N LEU A 58 2.42 -4.79 -4.93
CA LEU A 58 1.98 -4.60 -3.54
C LEU A 58 0.55 -4.07 -3.45
N LEU A 59 0.17 -3.11 -4.29
CA LEU A 59 -1.19 -2.52 -4.27
C LEU A 59 -2.27 -3.53 -4.68
N ALA A 60 -2.00 -4.35 -5.70
CA ALA A 60 -2.93 -5.39 -6.13
C ALA A 60 -3.07 -6.50 -5.07
N LEU A 61 -2.01 -6.76 -4.31
CA LEU A 61 -2.05 -7.74 -3.21
C LEU A 61 -2.87 -7.24 -2.03
N MET A 62 -2.85 -5.94 -1.72
CA MET A 62 -3.61 -5.35 -0.60
C MET A 62 -5.12 -5.58 -0.68
N VAL A 63 -5.66 -5.86 -1.87
CA VAL A 63 -7.09 -6.10 -2.10
C VAL A 63 -7.44 -7.57 -2.31
N SER A 64 -6.44 -8.44 -2.54
CA SER A 64 -6.67 -9.85 -2.91
C SER A 64 -6.27 -10.85 -1.82
N VAL A 65 -5.47 -10.45 -0.83
CA VAL A 65 -5.00 -11.35 0.23
C VAL A 65 -5.90 -11.28 1.48
N PRO A 66 -5.94 -12.35 2.31
CA PRO A 66 -6.64 -12.33 3.59
C PRO A 66 -6.13 -11.25 4.54
N GLU A 67 -6.98 -10.75 5.44
CA GLU A 67 -6.69 -9.66 6.38
C GLU A 67 -5.36 -9.85 7.14
N LEU A 68 -5.07 -11.08 7.58
CA LEU A 68 -3.86 -11.38 8.34
C LEU A 68 -2.57 -11.13 7.55
N VAL A 69 -2.59 -11.45 6.25
CA VAL A 69 -1.49 -11.19 5.31
C VAL A 69 -1.46 -9.71 4.95
N GLN A 70 -2.64 -9.15 4.66
CA GLN A 70 -2.83 -7.74 4.30
C GLN A 70 -2.23 -6.80 5.34
N ARG A 71 -2.42 -7.09 6.64
CA ARG A 71 -1.83 -6.28 7.73
C ARG A 71 -0.30 -6.24 7.68
N GLN A 72 0.37 -7.34 7.34
CA GLN A 72 1.83 -7.37 7.22
C GLN A 72 2.31 -6.61 5.99
N LEU A 73 1.60 -6.76 4.86
CA LEU A 73 1.89 -6.01 3.64
C LEU A 73 1.64 -4.50 3.81
N SER A 74 0.63 -4.13 4.60
CA SER A 74 0.33 -2.74 4.97
C SER A 74 1.49 -2.08 5.70
N GLU A 75 2.08 -2.77 6.68
CA GLU A 75 3.27 -2.27 7.38
C GLU A 75 4.47 -2.10 6.44
N ALA A 76 4.66 -3.04 5.50
CA ALA A 76 5.70 -2.93 4.48
C ALA A 76 5.46 -1.74 3.54
N LEU A 77 4.21 -1.55 3.09
CA LEU A 77 3.81 -0.40 2.28
C LEU A 77 4.11 0.92 2.99
N THR A 78 3.76 1.05 4.28
CA THR A 78 4.08 2.25 5.06
C THR A 78 5.57 2.55 5.02
N MET A 79 6.44 1.55 5.25
CA MET A 79 7.89 1.74 5.20
C MET A 79 8.38 2.15 3.80
N ILE A 80 7.91 1.48 2.74
CA ILE A 80 8.29 1.80 1.36
C ILE A 80 7.86 3.22 1.02
N SER A 81 6.61 3.58 1.34
CA SER A 81 6.05 4.90 1.06
C SER A 81 6.81 6.01 1.80
N ALA A 82 7.27 5.78 3.02
CA ALA A 82 8.06 6.77 3.76
C ALA A 82 9.39 7.13 3.04
N HIS A 83 9.97 6.20 2.28
CA HIS A 83 11.23 6.43 1.56
C HIS A 83 11.03 6.90 0.12
N ASP A 84 10.00 6.38 -0.56
CA ASP A 84 9.88 6.56 -2.01
C ASP A 84 8.74 7.50 -2.42
N PHE A 85 7.78 7.81 -1.54
CA PHE A 85 6.65 8.67 -1.89
C PHE A 85 6.89 10.15 -1.54
N PRO A 86 6.52 11.10 -2.41
CA PRO A 86 5.94 10.93 -3.75
C PRO A 86 6.95 10.82 -4.90
N GLU A 87 8.21 11.23 -4.73
CA GLU A 87 9.12 11.51 -5.85
C GLU A 87 9.61 10.24 -6.57
N ARG A 88 9.89 9.17 -5.83
CA ARG A 88 10.41 7.88 -6.37
C ARG A 88 9.30 6.86 -6.60
N TRP A 89 8.05 7.21 -6.28
CA TRP A 89 6.88 6.38 -6.54
C TRP A 89 5.64 7.23 -6.90
N PRO A 90 5.72 8.00 -8.00
CA PRO A 90 4.66 8.94 -8.39
C PRO A 90 3.36 8.25 -8.84
N SER A 91 3.42 6.97 -9.22
CA SER A 91 2.27 6.19 -9.66
C SER A 91 1.37 5.70 -8.51
N LEU A 92 1.84 5.75 -7.25
CA LEU A 92 1.10 5.26 -6.09
C LEU A 92 -0.26 5.95 -5.93
N MET A 93 -0.28 7.28 -5.97
CA MET A 93 -1.50 8.06 -5.73
C MET A 93 -2.50 7.97 -6.89
N PRO A 94 -2.10 8.14 -8.17
CA PRO A 94 -3.01 7.94 -9.30
C PRO A 94 -3.61 6.53 -9.34
N HIS A 95 -2.82 5.49 -9.01
CA HIS A 95 -3.32 4.12 -8.98
C HIS A 95 -4.37 3.93 -7.88
N LEU A 96 -4.10 4.41 -6.66
CA LEU A 96 -5.04 4.31 -5.55
C LEU A 96 -6.36 5.06 -5.84
N VAL A 97 -6.29 6.26 -6.42
CA VAL A 97 -7.48 7.03 -6.83
C VAL A 97 -8.26 6.34 -7.94
N GLY A 98 -7.57 5.80 -8.95
CA GLY A 98 -8.21 5.05 -10.02
C GLY A 98 -8.99 3.84 -9.50
N GLN A 99 -8.40 3.09 -8.58
CA GLN A 99 -9.04 1.94 -7.92
C GLN A 99 -10.24 2.37 -7.06
N LEU A 100 -10.11 3.46 -6.30
CA LEU A 100 -11.23 4.02 -5.52
C LEU A 100 -12.39 4.46 -6.42
N GLY A 101 -12.10 5.11 -7.55
CA GLY A 101 -13.11 5.53 -8.52
C GLY A 101 -13.84 4.33 -9.15
N SER A 102 -13.11 3.25 -9.48
CA SER A 102 -13.75 2.01 -9.97
C SER A 102 -14.57 1.29 -8.91
N ALA A 103 -14.13 1.31 -7.65
CA ALA A 103 -14.85 0.66 -6.55
C ALA A 103 -16.10 1.45 -6.11
N ALA A 104 -16.15 2.76 -6.38
CA ALA A 104 -17.32 3.58 -6.09
C ALA A 104 -18.48 3.36 -7.06
N SER A 105 -18.22 2.90 -8.30
CA SER A 105 -19.26 2.69 -9.32
C SER A 105 -19.95 1.33 -9.21
N VAL A 106 -19.28 0.32 -8.65
CA VAL A 106 -19.84 -0.99 -8.33
C VAL A 106 -19.53 -1.24 -6.85
N PRO A 107 -20.52 -1.19 -5.94
CA PRO A 107 -20.25 -1.17 -4.50
C PRO A 107 -19.74 -2.53 -3.99
N ASP A 108 -18.46 -2.80 -4.23
CA ASP A 108 -17.68 -3.82 -3.52
C ASP A 108 -17.10 -3.17 -2.27
N LEU A 109 -17.83 -3.30 -1.17
CA LEU A 109 -17.46 -2.74 0.12
C LEU A 109 -16.13 -3.33 0.64
N ALA A 110 -15.82 -4.58 0.31
CA ALA A 110 -14.57 -5.21 0.75
C ALA A 110 -13.36 -4.59 0.03
N LEU A 111 -13.46 -4.41 -1.29
CA LEU A 111 -12.46 -3.71 -2.08
C LEU A 111 -12.28 -2.27 -1.60
N LEU A 112 -13.38 -1.56 -1.37
CA LEU A 112 -13.36 -0.18 -0.88
C LEU A 112 -12.64 -0.07 0.47
N LEU A 113 -12.98 -0.94 1.43
CA LEU A 113 -12.34 -0.98 2.74
C LEU A 113 -10.85 -1.26 2.63
N ALA A 114 -10.43 -2.21 1.77
CA ALA A 114 -9.02 -2.52 1.56
C ALA A 114 -8.24 -1.33 0.98
N LEU A 115 -8.82 -0.60 0.02
CA LEU A 115 -8.22 0.61 -0.55
C LEU A 115 -8.11 1.73 0.48
N LEU A 116 -9.14 1.95 1.29
CA LEU A 116 -9.12 2.95 2.36
C LEU A 116 -8.11 2.59 3.46
N GLN A 117 -7.99 1.31 3.81
CA GLN A 117 -6.96 0.84 4.75
C GLN A 117 -5.54 1.07 4.19
N THR A 118 -5.35 0.83 2.90
CA THR A 118 -4.10 1.09 2.18
C THR A 118 -3.74 2.58 2.23
N ALA A 119 -4.70 3.46 1.91
CA ALA A 119 -4.53 4.90 2.02
C ALA A 119 -4.23 5.33 3.46
N HIS A 120 -4.96 4.79 4.44
CA HIS A 120 -4.75 5.06 5.85
C HIS A 120 -3.34 4.69 6.32
N ALA A 121 -2.82 3.53 5.91
CA ALA A 121 -1.49 3.07 6.27
C ALA A 121 -0.38 4.00 5.76
N MET A 122 -0.58 4.59 4.58
CA MET A 122 0.34 5.56 4.00
C MET A 122 0.28 6.92 4.73
N PHE A 123 -0.89 7.33 5.24
CA PHE A 123 -1.04 8.61 5.98
C PHE A 123 -0.76 8.52 7.47
N LYS A 124 -0.72 7.31 8.02
CA LYS A 124 -0.50 7.09 9.45
C LYS A 124 0.79 7.76 9.99
N PRO A 125 1.93 7.76 9.27
CA PRO A 125 3.15 8.45 9.72
C PRO A 125 2.96 9.94 9.93
N TYR A 126 2.16 10.62 9.09
CA TYR A 126 1.97 12.08 9.13
C TYR A 126 1.39 12.60 10.45
N ARG A 127 0.74 11.74 11.24
CA ARG A 127 0.20 12.10 12.56
C ARG A 127 1.29 12.43 13.59
N HIS A 128 2.50 11.93 13.37
CA HIS A 128 3.62 12.05 14.29
C HIS A 128 4.79 12.84 13.69
N GLU A 129 4.68 13.25 12.42
CA GLU A 129 5.70 14.10 11.78
C GLU A 129 5.54 15.56 12.23
N PHE A 130 6.68 16.23 12.41
CA PHE A 130 6.70 17.66 12.68
C PHE A 130 6.36 18.44 11.42
N LYS A 131 5.67 19.56 11.59
CA LYS A 131 5.34 20.47 10.49
C LYS A 131 6.62 20.95 9.80
N SER A 132 6.73 20.67 8.51
CA SER A 132 7.79 21.14 7.61
C SER A 132 7.19 21.50 6.25
N ASP A 133 7.91 22.30 5.46
CA ASP A 133 7.47 22.64 4.10
C ASP A 133 7.41 21.41 3.19
N GLU A 134 8.31 20.44 3.41
CA GLU A 134 8.31 19.15 2.72
C GLU A 134 7.02 18.36 3.03
N LEU A 135 6.69 18.22 4.33
CA LEU A 135 5.45 17.54 4.74
C LEU A 135 4.22 18.24 4.16
N LEU A 136 4.14 19.56 4.24
CA LEU A 136 3.01 20.33 3.71
C LEU A 136 2.87 20.18 2.20
N THR A 137 3.99 20.10 1.47
CA THR A 137 4.00 19.86 0.02
C THR A 137 3.47 18.46 -0.30
N LYS A 138 3.93 17.44 0.42
CA LYS A 138 3.43 16.06 0.30
C LYS A 138 1.94 15.98 0.64
N MET A 139 1.49 16.63 1.71
CA MET A 139 0.07 16.68 2.10
C MET A 139 -0.79 17.39 1.06
N LYS A 140 -0.33 18.51 0.48
CA LYS A 140 -1.04 19.20 -0.61
C LYS A 140 -1.17 18.31 -1.84
N TYR A 141 -0.10 17.59 -2.21
CA TYR A 141 -0.13 16.63 -3.30
C TYR A 141 -1.18 15.54 -3.06
N VAL A 142 -1.18 14.93 -1.87
CA VAL A 142 -2.17 13.92 -1.47
C VAL A 142 -3.59 14.47 -1.53
N LEU A 143 -3.84 15.64 -0.94
CA LEU A 143 -5.15 16.27 -0.91
C LEU A 143 -5.68 16.55 -2.32
N GLY A 144 -4.83 17.05 -3.22
CA GLY A 144 -5.20 17.32 -4.61
C GLY A 144 -5.74 16.09 -5.36
N HIS A 145 -5.32 14.88 -4.97
CA HIS A 145 -5.75 13.63 -5.59
C HIS A 145 -6.95 12.99 -4.87
N LEU A 146 -6.98 13.00 -3.53
CA LEU A 146 -7.97 12.25 -2.75
C LEU A 146 -9.20 13.03 -2.34
N GLN A 147 -9.15 14.37 -2.28
CA GLN A 147 -10.26 15.16 -1.73
C GLN A 147 -11.58 14.91 -2.48
N ALA A 148 -11.55 14.88 -3.81
CA ALA A 148 -12.75 14.72 -4.62
C ALA A 148 -13.30 13.28 -4.56
N PRO A 149 -12.50 12.22 -4.75
CA PRO A 149 -12.96 10.83 -4.58
C PRO A 149 -13.53 10.55 -3.20
N LEU A 150 -12.89 11.04 -2.13
CA LEU A 150 -13.38 10.81 -0.76
C LEU A 150 -14.69 11.54 -0.47
N LEU A 151 -14.87 12.75 -1.01
CA LEU A 151 -16.11 13.51 -0.87
C LEU A 151 -17.26 12.85 -1.64
N GLN A 152 -17.00 12.37 -2.85
CA GLN A 152 -17.99 11.61 -3.64
C GLN A 152 -18.40 10.33 -2.91
N LEU A 153 -17.41 9.60 -2.39
CA LEU A 153 -17.66 8.38 -1.64
C LEU A 153 -18.49 8.63 -0.38
N SER A 154 -18.16 9.66 0.40
CA SER A 154 -18.91 9.97 1.62
C SER A 154 -20.35 10.36 1.32
N ALA A 155 -20.60 11.15 0.27
CA ALA A 155 -21.95 11.49 -0.17
C ALA A 155 -22.74 10.24 -0.58
N MET A 156 -22.12 9.34 -1.35
CA MET A 156 -22.75 8.08 -1.77
C MET A 156 -23.10 7.19 -0.56
N LEU A 157 -22.19 7.05 0.40
CA LEU A 157 -22.43 6.26 1.60
C LEU A 157 -23.57 6.85 2.44
N VAL A 158 -23.61 8.18 2.63
CA VAL A 158 -24.71 8.85 3.33
C VAL A 158 -26.05 8.55 2.66
N SER A 159 -26.15 8.73 1.34
CA SER A 159 -27.38 8.43 0.60
C SER A 159 -27.78 6.95 0.67
N ALA A 160 -26.82 6.03 0.75
CA ALA A 160 -27.09 4.60 0.90
C ALA A 160 -27.60 4.22 2.29
N PHE A 161 -27.26 4.98 3.34
CA PHE A 161 -27.78 4.76 4.70
C PHE A 161 -29.14 5.43 4.95
N GLU A 162 -29.49 6.45 4.17
CA GLU A 162 -30.77 7.16 4.25
C GLU A 162 -31.90 6.50 3.42
N ALA A 163 -31.55 5.57 2.52
CA ALA A 163 -32.48 4.79 1.68
C ALA A 163 -32.93 3.50 2.35
#